data_AF-A0A0E3UUY4-F1
#
_entry.id   AF-A0A0E3UUY4-F1
#
_cell.length_a   1.000
_cell.length_b   1.000
_cell.length_c   1.000
_cell.angle_alpha   90.00
_cell.angle_beta   90.00
_cell.angle_gamma   90.00
#
_symmetry.space_group_name_H-M   'P 1'
#
loop_
_entity.id
_entity.type
_entity.pdbx_description
1 polymer ?
#
loop_
_entity_poly.entity_id
_entity_poly.type
_entity_poly.pdbx_seq_one_letter_code
_entity_poly.pdbx_strand_id
1 'polypeptide(L)'
;MLNKMHSLLCGAILSLLFQTNTSAQQLSKLEVGQKETYVVAGNVLQVDTLILHDKATLKFPSGQQSSLKVAHAVIGQQCTITAAGQDGSPGRLNNNGGDGQDAGHLHLEMHLAKLGSLTIDTRGGKGGNGYVGKNGMKASAPLNAPRTRTSGEIGTAPGVGGNGGNVTLYYSTSGFTPIFNHKVAPQRINIFYQAGVVGANGRDGTSYYKDDRGRPGLSYSPRSKDHIDGKVQIERVDASVNSGPF
;
A
#
# COMPACT_ATOMS: atom_id res chain seq x y z
N MET A 1 -24.37 -38.48 -51.10
CA MET A 1 -23.15 -38.05 -50.36
C MET A 1 -23.17 -36.52 -50.44
N LEU A 2 -23.23 -35.70 -49.39
CA LEU A 2 -22.70 -35.78 -48.03
C LEU A 2 -23.41 -34.67 -47.22
N ASN A 3 -24.06 -35.00 -46.10
CA ASN A 3 -24.84 -34.06 -45.28
C ASN A 3 -23.91 -33.29 -44.31
N LYS A 4 -24.08 -31.97 -44.22
CA LYS A 4 -23.43 -31.08 -43.23
C LYS A 4 -24.30 -30.94 -41.98
N MET A 5 -23.87 -31.54 -40.86
CA MET A 5 -24.42 -31.28 -39.52
C MET A 5 -23.63 -30.14 -38.86
N HIS A 6 -24.30 -29.01 -38.59
CA HIS A 6 -23.79 -27.95 -37.74
C HIS A 6 -24.12 -28.27 -36.28
N SER A 7 -23.10 -28.55 -35.48
CA SER A 7 -23.22 -28.74 -34.03
C SER A 7 -23.13 -27.38 -33.34
N LEU A 8 -24.25 -26.93 -32.77
CA LEU A 8 -24.34 -25.77 -31.91
C LEU A 8 -23.86 -26.17 -30.51
N LEU A 9 -22.63 -25.79 -30.14
CA LEU A 9 -22.08 -26.01 -28.80
C LEU A 9 -22.47 -24.82 -27.91
N CYS A 10 -23.54 -24.97 -27.15
CA CYS A 10 -24.01 -24.01 -26.16
C CYS A 10 -23.13 -24.12 -24.90
N GLY A 11 -22.14 -23.24 -24.77
CA GLY A 11 -21.25 -23.19 -23.61
C GLY A 11 -21.92 -22.51 -22.42
N ALA A 12 -22.35 -23.30 -21.43
CA ALA A 12 -22.79 -22.79 -20.13
C ALA A 12 -21.57 -22.26 -19.35
N ILE A 13 -21.44 -20.94 -19.28
CA ILE A 13 -20.44 -20.27 -18.43
C ILE A 13 -20.93 -20.35 -16.98
N LEU A 14 -20.37 -21.32 -16.24
CA LEU A 14 -20.60 -21.50 -14.81
C LEU A 14 -19.82 -20.43 -14.03
N SER A 15 -20.47 -19.31 -13.73
CA SER A 15 -19.93 -18.26 -12.88
C SER A 15 -19.80 -18.76 -11.44
N LEU A 16 -18.61 -19.21 -11.03
CA LEU A 16 -18.29 -19.47 -9.62
C LEU A 16 -18.30 -18.13 -8.87
N LEU A 17 -19.40 -17.86 -8.17
CA LEU A 17 -19.47 -16.78 -7.18
C LEU A 17 -18.61 -17.20 -5.98
N PHE A 18 -17.38 -16.68 -5.91
CA PHE A 18 -16.58 -16.77 -4.70
C PHE A 18 -17.25 -15.95 -3.60
N GLN A 19 -17.98 -16.61 -2.70
CA GLN A 19 -18.46 -15.98 -1.48
C GLN A 19 -17.24 -15.68 -0.60
N THR A 20 -16.83 -14.41 -0.56
CA THR A 20 -15.83 -13.93 0.39
C THR A 20 -16.48 -13.93 1.77
N ASN A 21 -16.35 -15.04 2.50
CA ASN A 21 -16.76 -15.10 3.89
C ASN A 21 -15.95 -14.08 4.69
N THR A 22 -16.58 -12.97 5.06
CA THR A 22 -16.04 -12.02 6.03
C THR A 22 -15.98 -12.74 7.37
N SER A 23 -14.85 -13.39 7.65
CA SER A 23 -14.62 -14.04 8.94
C SER A 23 -14.19 -12.98 9.95
N ALA A 24 -15.03 -12.75 10.96
CA ALA A 24 -14.61 -12.01 12.13
C ALA A 24 -13.71 -12.93 12.98
N GLN A 25 -12.50 -12.48 13.26
CA GLN A 25 -11.61 -13.17 14.18
C GLN A 25 -11.85 -12.61 15.59
N GLN A 26 -12.27 -13.46 16.52
CA GLN A 26 -12.40 -13.11 17.94
C GLN A 26 -11.32 -13.84 18.75
N LEU A 27 -10.53 -13.10 19.54
CA LEU A 27 -9.52 -13.67 20.44
C LEU A 27 -9.67 -13.08 21.84
N SER A 28 -9.48 -13.89 22.88
CA SER A 28 -9.39 -13.36 24.24
C SER A 28 -8.11 -12.53 24.46
N LYS A 29 -7.01 -12.93 23.83
CA LYS A 29 -5.72 -12.23 23.92
C LYS A 29 -4.95 -12.33 22.61
N LEU A 30 -4.44 -11.19 22.14
CA LEU A 30 -3.44 -11.10 21.09
C LEU A 30 -2.22 -10.37 21.63
N GLU A 31 -1.07 -11.03 21.61
CA GLU A 31 0.22 -10.47 22.01
C GLU A 31 1.17 -10.55 20.81
N VAL A 32 1.69 -9.40 20.40
CA VAL A 32 2.66 -9.29 19.29
C VAL A 32 4.00 -8.88 19.88
N GLY A 33 4.99 -9.75 19.74
CA GLY A 33 6.32 -9.58 20.32
C GLY A 33 7.09 -8.38 19.77
N GLN A 34 8.20 -8.07 20.41
CA GLN A 34 9.02 -6.91 20.06
C GLN A 34 9.52 -7.03 18.60
N LYS A 35 9.27 -5.99 17.78
CA LYS A 35 9.58 -5.97 16.33
C LYS A 35 8.87 -7.04 15.48
N GLU A 36 7.94 -7.81 16.06
CA GLU A 36 7.20 -8.80 15.30
C GLU A 36 6.05 -8.17 14.51
N THR A 37 5.61 -8.87 13.47
CA THR A 37 4.45 -8.47 12.68
C THR A 37 3.39 -9.55 12.77
N TYR A 38 2.19 -9.18 13.21
CA TYR A 38 1.01 -10.02 13.11
C TYR A 38 0.17 -9.57 11.91
N VAL A 39 -0.09 -10.49 10.99
CA VAL A 39 -0.94 -10.25 9.81
C VAL A 39 -2.34 -10.76 10.11
N VAL A 40 -3.32 -9.87 10.05
CA VAL A 40 -4.72 -10.21 10.25
C VAL A 40 -5.23 -10.93 9.00
N ALA A 41 -5.75 -12.15 9.17
CA ALA A 41 -6.21 -12.98 8.06
C ALA A 41 -7.52 -12.47 7.43
N GLY A 42 -8.32 -11.73 8.20
CA GLY A 42 -9.59 -11.15 7.77
C GLY A 42 -9.63 -9.63 7.91
N ASN A 43 -10.84 -9.09 7.81
CA ASN A 43 -11.08 -7.65 7.79
C ASN A 43 -11.62 -7.16 9.15
N VAL A 44 -11.99 -8.07 10.04
CA VAL A 44 -12.52 -7.73 11.37
C VAL A 44 -11.72 -8.52 12.40
N LEU A 45 -11.08 -7.79 13.31
CA LEU A 45 -10.37 -8.35 14.45
C LEU A 45 -10.99 -7.80 15.73
N GLN A 46 -11.55 -8.69 16.55
CA GLN A 46 -12.05 -8.37 17.87
C GLN A 46 -11.18 -9.07 18.90
N VAL A 47 -10.60 -8.31 19.82
CA VAL A 47 -9.73 -8.86 20.87
C VAL A 47 -10.05 -8.26 22.22
N ASP A 48 -10.15 -9.09 23.26
CA ASP A 48 -10.40 -8.55 24.60
C ASP A 48 -9.13 -7.82 25.08
N THR A 49 -7.98 -8.49 25.00
CA THR A 49 -6.67 -7.91 25.35
C THR A 49 -5.72 -7.87 24.16
N LEU A 50 -5.28 -6.67 23.77
CA LEU A 50 -4.20 -6.45 22.79
C LEU A 50 -2.93 -5.98 23.49
N ILE A 51 -1.83 -6.68 23.29
CA ILE A 51 -0.49 -6.28 23.76
C ILE A 51 0.43 -6.14 22.56
N LEU A 52 0.86 -4.90 22.27
CA LEU A 52 1.89 -4.62 21.27
C LEU A 52 3.17 -4.23 22.00
N HIS A 53 4.19 -5.08 21.93
CA HIS A 53 5.54 -4.76 22.43
C HIS A 53 6.23 -3.72 21.54
N ASP A 54 7.38 -3.20 21.98
CA ASP A 54 8.07 -2.15 21.25
C ASP A 54 8.33 -2.53 19.79
N LYS A 55 7.98 -1.63 18.86
CA LYS A 55 8.11 -1.79 17.40
C LYS A 55 7.26 -2.92 16.82
N ALA A 56 6.32 -3.48 17.57
CA ALA A 56 5.38 -4.45 17.04
C ALA A 56 4.48 -3.83 15.95
N THR A 57 4.09 -4.64 14.97
CA THR A 57 3.23 -4.24 13.87
C THR A 57 2.00 -5.14 13.77
N LEU A 58 0.82 -4.53 13.73
CA LEU A 58 -0.44 -5.18 13.39
C LEU A 58 -0.84 -4.77 11.98
N LYS A 59 -0.84 -5.72 11.04
CA LYS A 59 -1.07 -5.47 9.61
C LYS A 59 -2.40 -6.05 9.14
N PHE A 60 -3.30 -5.17 8.72
CA PHE A 60 -4.52 -5.51 8.00
C PHE A 60 -4.26 -5.56 6.49
N PRO A 61 -5.10 -6.26 5.72
CA PRO A 61 -4.97 -6.24 4.27
C PRO A 61 -5.40 -4.87 3.69
N SER A 62 -4.68 -4.43 2.67
CA SER A 62 -4.86 -3.15 1.97
C SER A 62 -5.99 -3.19 0.92
N GLY A 63 -6.50 -2.02 0.53
CA GLY A 63 -7.54 -1.87 -0.49
C GLY A 63 -8.96 -2.22 -0.05
N GLN A 64 -9.19 -2.41 1.26
CA GLN A 64 -10.48 -2.82 1.82
C GLN A 64 -10.76 -2.16 3.17
N GLN A 65 -12.04 -2.14 3.58
CA GLN A 65 -12.44 -1.70 4.92
C GLN A 65 -12.04 -2.77 5.94
N SER A 66 -11.34 -2.36 6.99
CA SER A 66 -11.02 -3.21 8.15
C SER A 66 -11.45 -2.58 9.47
N SER A 67 -11.78 -3.42 10.45
CA SER A 67 -12.22 -3.03 11.78
C SER A 67 -11.39 -3.73 12.86
N LEU A 68 -10.97 -2.97 13.86
CA LEU A 68 -10.30 -3.46 15.06
C LEU A 68 -11.08 -3.02 16.29
N LYS A 69 -11.56 -3.98 17.08
CA LYS A 69 -12.21 -3.72 18.37
C LYS A 69 -11.37 -4.30 19.51
N VAL A 70 -11.01 -3.46 20.47
CA VAL A 70 -10.13 -3.81 21.59
C VAL A 70 -10.69 -3.32 22.92
N ALA A 71 -11.03 -4.25 23.82
CA ALA A 71 -11.52 -3.90 25.14
C ALA A 71 -10.41 -3.44 26.10
N HIS A 72 -9.16 -3.88 25.88
CA HIS A 72 -8.00 -3.51 26.69
C HIS A 72 -6.72 -3.52 25.87
N ALA A 73 -6.12 -2.36 25.61
CA ALA A 73 -4.92 -2.21 24.79
C ALA A 73 -3.71 -1.73 25.60
N VAL A 74 -2.61 -2.47 25.52
CA VAL A 74 -1.29 -2.13 26.05
C VAL A 74 -0.34 -1.94 24.89
N ILE A 75 0.03 -0.70 24.60
CA ILE A 75 0.86 -0.33 23.45
C ILE A 75 2.23 0.16 23.92
N GLY A 76 3.28 -0.50 23.45
CA GLY A 76 4.68 -0.12 23.69
C GLY A 76 5.14 1.09 22.88
N GLN A 77 6.44 1.21 22.69
CA GLN A 77 7.07 2.28 21.91
C GLN A 77 7.14 1.93 20.42
N GLN A 78 6.89 2.92 19.58
CA GLN A 78 6.99 2.86 18.11
C GLN A 78 6.18 1.73 17.46
N CYS A 79 5.03 1.38 18.03
CA CYS A 79 4.15 0.35 17.47
C CYS A 79 3.41 0.88 16.23
N THR A 80 3.00 -0.02 15.35
CA THR A 80 2.27 0.32 14.12
C THR A 80 1.01 -0.53 13.96
N ILE A 81 -0.12 0.11 13.63
CA ILE A 81 -1.31 -0.53 13.06
C ILE A 81 -1.41 -0.02 11.62
N THR A 82 -1.42 -0.92 10.63
CA THR A 82 -1.32 -0.52 9.22
C THR A 82 -2.30 -1.27 8.32
N ALA A 83 -2.86 -0.53 7.38
CA ALA A 83 -3.51 -1.05 6.17
C ALA A 83 -2.94 -0.34 4.92
N ALA A 84 -1.69 0.13 4.99
CA ALA A 84 -1.06 0.89 3.92
C ALA A 84 -0.96 0.08 2.63
N GLY A 85 -1.09 0.78 1.50
CA GLY A 85 -0.93 0.22 0.17
C GLY A 85 0.52 -0.18 -0.12
N GLN A 86 0.70 -1.20 -0.95
CA GLN A 86 2.02 -1.62 -1.42
C GLN A 86 2.52 -0.70 -2.54
N ASP A 87 3.82 -0.42 -2.55
CA ASP A 87 4.46 0.30 -3.64
C ASP A 87 4.42 -0.54 -4.93
N GLY A 88 4.23 0.16 -6.05
CA GLY A 88 4.27 -0.42 -7.38
C GLY A 88 5.69 -0.87 -7.76
N SER A 89 5.76 -1.89 -8.60
CA SER A 89 7.03 -2.43 -9.08
C SER A 89 7.77 -1.44 -10.00
N PRO A 90 9.10 -1.37 -9.96
CA PRO A 90 9.83 -0.53 -10.90
C PRO A 90 9.67 -1.04 -12.33
N GLY A 91 9.57 -0.11 -13.27
CA GLY A 91 9.53 -0.38 -14.70
C GLY A 91 10.81 -1.06 -15.19
N ARG A 92 10.67 -1.76 -16.31
CA ARG A 92 11.76 -2.47 -17.01
C ARG A 92 11.68 -2.17 -18.50
N LEU A 93 12.65 -2.61 -19.28
CA LEU A 93 12.57 -2.51 -20.73
C LEU A 93 11.24 -3.10 -21.23
N ASN A 94 10.47 -2.29 -21.96
CA ASN A 94 9.14 -2.62 -22.47
C ASN A 94 8.05 -2.88 -21.42
N ASN A 95 8.30 -2.56 -20.15
CA ASN A 95 7.31 -2.66 -19.08
C ASN A 95 7.28 -1.37 -18.23
N ASN A 96 6.11 -0.77 -18.07
CA ASN A 96 5.95 0.42 -17.26
C ASN A 96 6.18 0.12 -15.77
N GLY A 97 6.37 1.17 -14.97
CA GLY A 97 6.24 1.06 -13.53
C GLY A 97 4.83 0.57 -13.17
N GLY A 98 4.75 -0.33 -12.19
CA GLY A 98 3.47 -0.76 -11.63
C GLY A 98 2.85 0.34 -10.79
N ASP A 99 1.52 0.35 -10.71
CA ASP A 99 0.80 1.29 -9.86
C ASP A 99 0.94 0.89 -8.39
N GLY A 100 0.96 1.90 -7.51
CA GLY A 100 0.85 1.70 -6.08
C GLY A 100 -0.57 1.28 -5.70
N GLN A 101 -0.68 0.38 -4.72
CA GLN A 101 -1.96 -0.09 -4.24
C GLN A 101 -2.65 0.97 -3.38
N ASP A 102 -3.97 1.05 -3.47
CA ASP A 102 -4.78 1.83 -2.55
C ASP A 102 -4.68 1.25 -1.13
N ALA A 103 -4.68 2.12 -0.12
CA ALA A 103 -4.72 1.70 1.27
C ALA A 103 -6.09 1.15 1.67
N GLY A 104 -6.11 0.34 2.72
CA GLY A 104 -7.35 -0.02 3.41
C GLY A 104 -7.84 1.11 4.30
N HIS A 105 -9.15 1.12 4.55
CA HIS A 105 -9.77 2.01 5.53
C HIS A 105 -9.76 1.32 6.90
N LEU A 106 -9.50 2.07 7.97
CA LEU A 106 -9.44 1.54 9.32
C LEU A 106 -10.53 2.15 10.20
N HIS A 107 -11.35 1.29 10.80
CA HIS A 107 -12.25 1.62 11.90
C HIS A 107 -11.70 1.00 13.19
N LEU A 108 -11.32 1.85 14.14
CA LEU A 108 -10.63 1.42 15.36
C LEU A 108 -11.46 1.81 16.58
N GLU A 109 -11.80 0.83 17.41
CA GLU A 109 -12.44 1.01 18.72
C GLU A 109 -11.51 0.45 19.78
N MET A 110 -10.87 1.30 20.59
CA MET A 110 -9.84 0.86 21.53
C MET A 110 -9.95 1.53 22.90
N HIS A 111 -9.94 0.73 23.97
CA HIS A 111 -9.62 1.23 25.30
C HIS A 111 -8.12 1.12 25.56
N LEU A 112 -7.42 2.25 25.62
CA LEU A 112 -5.97 2.32 25.81
C LEU A 112 -5.62 2.33 27.31
N ALA A 113 -5.27 1.16 27.85
CA ALA A 113 -4.82 1.03 29.23
C ALA A 113 -3.39 1.58 29.42
N LYS A 114 -2.54 1.43 28.40
CA LYS A 114 -1.19 2.00 28.37
C LYS A 114 -0.82 2.36 26.93
N LEU A 115 -0.16 3.51 26.76
CA LEU A 115 0.32 3.99 25.46
C LEU A 115 1.76 4.50 25.56
N GLY A 116 2.67 3.89 24.81
CA GLY A 116 4.00 4.45 24.52
C GLY A 116 3.90 5.39 23.31
N SER A 117 4.01 4.84 22.11
CA SER A 117 3.69 5.58 20.88
C SER A 117 3.15 4.66 19.81
N LEU A 118 2.05 5.07 19.18
CA LEU A 118 1.35 4.34 18.14
C LEU A 118 1.39 5.12 16.82
N THR A 119 1.61 4.41 15.72
CA THR A 119 1.37 4.91 14.37
C THR A 119 0.19 4.15 13.76
N ILE A 120 -0.78 4.88 13.22
CA ILE A 120 -1.85 4.34 12.38
C ILE A 120 -1.51 4.74 10.94
N ASP A 121 -1.29 3.76 10.06
CA ASP A 121 -0.83 3.99 8.69
C ASP A 121 -1.81 3.42 7.65
N THR A 122 -2.50 4.32 6.96
CA THR A 122 -3.39 4.05 5.83
C THR A 122 -2.93 4.82 4.59
N ARG A 123 -1.63 5.03 4.41
CA ARG A 123 -1.12 5.68 3.19
C ARG A 123 -1.23 4.79 1.97
N GLY A 124 -1.54 5.40 0.83
CA GLY A 124 -1.47 4.72 -0.47
C GLY A 124 -0.02 4.35 -0.83
N GLY A 125 0.14 3.26 -1.56
CA GLY A 125 1.45 2.84 -2.07
C GLY A 125 1.96 3.79 -3.15
N LYS A 126 3.27 3.98 -3.24
CA LYS A 126 3.88 4.80 -4.29
C LYS A 126 3.80 4.10 -5.64
N GLY A 127 3.68 4.85 -6.72
CA GLY A 127 3.85 4.33 -8.07
C GLY A 127 5.30 3.93 -8.31
N GLY A 128 5.51 2.86 -9.08
CA GLY A 128 6.83 2.42 -9.49
C GLY A 128 7.47 3.39 -10.49
N ASN A 129 8.77 3.60 -10.38
CA ASN A 129 9.50 4.44 -11.35
C ASN A 129 9.47 3.83 -12.75
N GLY A 130 9.46 4.65 -13.79
CA GLY A 130 9.65 4.21 -15.16
C GLY A 130 11.09 3.75 -15.42
N TYR A 131 11.28 2.99 -16.49
CA TYR A 131 12.60 2.50 -16.90
C TYR A 131 13.43 3.61 -17.57
N VAL A 132 14.70 3.70 -17.21
CA VAL A 132 15.69 4.55 -17.91
C VAL A 132 16.47 3.65 -18.87
N GLY A 133 16.28 3.86 -20.16
CA GLY A 133 16.90 3.09 -21.22
C GLY A 133 18.41 3.24 -21.25
N LYS A 134 19.12 2.14 -21.55
CA LYS A 134 20.57 2.17 -21.75
C LYS A 134 20.94 2.93 -23.02
N ASN A 135 22.03 3.68 -22.96
CA ASN A 135 22.59 4.32 -24.14
C ASN A 135 23.04 3.28 -25.17
N GLY A 136 22.89 3.62 -26.45
CA GLY A 136 23.50 2.88 -27.53
C GLY A 136 25.02 3.02 -27.53
N MET A 137 25.69 2.18 -28.30
CA MET A 137 27.13 2.21 -28.47
C MET A 137 27.52 3.28 -29.49
N LYS A 138 28.40 4.19 -29.06
CA LYS A 138 29.11 5.10 -29.95
C LYS A 138 30.14 4.30 -30.76
N ALA A 139 30.37 4.68 -32.02
CA ALA A 139 31.40 4.06 -32.82
C ALA A 139 32.79 4.29 -32.20
N SER A 140 33.52 3.21 -31.90
CA SER A 140 34.88 3.25 -31.36
C SER A 140 35.97 2.90 -32.39
N ALA A 141 35.59 2.61 -33.64
CA ALA A 141 36.53 2.13 -34.65
C ALA A 141 37.23 3.26 -35.46
N PRO A 142 38.48 3.03 -35.91
CA PRO A 142 39.20 3.94 -36.81
C PRO A 142 38.39 4.19 -38.09
N LEU A 143 38.67 5.31 -38.77
CA LEU A 143 37.86 5.89 -39.86
C LEU A 143 37.51 4.90 -41.00
N ASN A 144 38.25 3.81 -41.13
CA ASN A 144 38.16 2.85 -42.24
C ASN A 144 37.60 1.46 -41.85
N ALA A 145 37.14 1.26 -40.62
CA ALA A 145 36.50 0.00 -40.21
C ALA A 145 34.96 0.15 -40.15
N PRO A 146 34.18 -0.93 -40.43
CA PRO A 146 32.74 -0.92 -40.23
C PRO A 146 32.40 -0.49 -38.80
N ARG A 147 31.73 0.66 -38.66
CA ARG A 147 31.35 1.21 -37.36
C ARG A 147 30.00 0.63 -36.94
N THR A 148 29.99 -0.34 -36.03
CA THR A 148 28.75 -0.81 -35.41
C THR A 148 28.27 0.25 -34.42
N ARG A 149 27.22 0.98 -34.77
CA ARG A 149 26.51 1.90 -33.88
C ARG A 149 25.20 1.25 -33.48
N THR A 150 24.77 1.46 -32.24
CA THR A 150 23.47 0.97 -31.79
C THR A 150 22.55 2.10 -31.33
N SER A 151 21.25 1.85 -31.42
CA SER A 151 20.24 2.66 -30.76
C SER A 151 20.32 2.47 -29.26
N GLY A 152 19.93 3.49 -28.51
CA GLY A 152 19.61 3.34 -27.09
C GLY A 152 18.33 2.52 -26.91
N GLU A 153 18.15 1.98 -25.71
CA GLU A 153 16.92 1.34 -25.30
C GLU A 153 15.84 2.38 -25.00
N ILE A 154 14.58 1.99 -25.17
CA ILE A 154 13.42 2.85 -24.91
C ILE A 154 13.12 2.85 -23.40
N GLY A 155 12.84 4.03 -22.84
CA GLY A 155 12.37 4.18 -21.46
C GLY A 155 10.92 3.76 -21.30
N THR A 156 10.38 3.80 -20.08
CA THR A 156 8.95 3.48 -19.85
C THR A 156 8.26 4.48 -18.94
N ALA A 157 6.93 4.49 -18.97
CA ALA A 157 6.14 5.35 -18.10
C ALA A 157 6.23 4.86 -16.64
N PRO A 158 6.17 5.77 -15.66
CA PRO A 158 6.01 5.37 -14.26
C PRO A 158 4.59 4.87 -14.00
N GLY A 159 4.42 4.20 -12.86
CA GLY A 159 3.12 3.90 -12.28
C GLY A 159 2.58 5.07 -11.48
N VAL A 160 1.26 5.10 -11.29
CA VAL A 160 0.59 6.08 -10.42
C VAL A 160 0.57 5.60 -8.97
N GLY A 161 0.50 6.54 -8.03
CA GLY A 161 0.31 6.20 -6.61
C GLY A 161 -1.10 5.69 -6.29
N GLY A 162 -1.21 4.95 -5.18
CA GLY A 162 -2.47 4.51 -4.61
C GLY A 162 -3.17 5.60 -3.81
N ASN A 163 -4.47 5.46 -3.58
CA ASN A 163 -5.24 6.35 -2.71
C ASN A 163 -4.94 6.10 -1.24
N GLY A 164 -5.09 7.15 -0.43
CA GLY A 164 -5.05 7.06 1.02
C GLY A 164 -6.36 6.47 1.58
N GLY A 165 -6.25 5.81 2.73
CA GLY A 165 -7.39 5.18 3.39
C GLY A 165 -7.94 6.05 4.52
N ASN A 166 -9.25 6.03 4.70
CA ASN A 166 -9.90 6.70 5.82
C ASN A 166 -9.53 6.05 7.15
N VAL A 167 -9.49 6.86 8.20
CA VAL A 167 -9.29 6.43 9.59
C VAL A 167 -10.42 6.97 10.45
N THR A 168 -11.14 6.06 11.11
CA THR A 168 -12.07 6.39 12.19
C THR A 168 -11.52 5.79 13.48
N LEU A 169 -11.23 6.63 14.47
CA LEU A 169 -10.69 6.21 15.76
C LEU A 169 -11.62 6.62 16.89
N TYR A 170 -12.26 5.63 17.50
CA TYR A 170 -12.93 5.71 18.78
C TYR A 170 -11.99 5.22 19.87
N TYR A 171 -11.68 6.08 20.85
CA TYR A 171 -10.77 5.70 21.92
C TYR A 171 -11.23 6.15 23.30
N SER A 172 -10.79 5.41 24.30
CA SER A 172 -10.83 5.77 25.72
C SER A 172 -9.48 5.45 26.37
N THR A 173 -9.22 5.96 27.57
CA THR A 173 -7.91 5.79 28.25
C THR A 173 -8.06 5.54 29.75
N SER A 174 -7.06 4.88 30.35
CA SER A 174 -6.97 4.71 31.82
C SER A 174 -6.14 5.85 32.46
N GLY A 175 -6.62 7.09 32.37
CA GLY A 175 -6.04 8.21 33.13
C GLY A 175 -4.91 8.98 32.45
N PHE A 176 -4.85 8.98 31.11
CA PHE A 176 -3.93 9.83 30.34
C PHE A 176 -4.60 10.40 29.10
N THR A 177 -4.00 11.44 28.50
CA THR A 177 -4.51 12.07 27.27
C THR A 177 -3.51 11.85 26.14
N PRO A 178 -3.87 11.12 25.07
CA PRO A 178 -2.98 10.90 23.94
C PRO A 178 -2.67 12.21 23.22
N ILE A 179 -1.41 12.37 22.79
CA ILE A 179 -0.98 13.52 22.01
C ILE A 179 -0.93 13.11 20.53
N PHE A 180 -1.70 13.79 19.68
CA PHE A 180 -1.80 13.43 18.27
C PHE A 180 -0.75 14.14 17.42
N ASN A 181 -0.18 13.41 16.46
CA ASN A 181 0.69 13.91 15.40
C ASN A 181 1.91 14.73 15.89
N HIS A 182 2.47 14.35 17.03
CA HIS A 182 3.63 15.02 17.63
C HIS A 182 4.85 14.11 17.66
N LYS A 183 5.99 14.56 17.12
CA LYS A 183 7.17 13.67 16.88
C LYS A 183 7.81 13.10 18.15
N VAL A 184 7.87 13.88 19.22
CA VAL A 184 8.68 13.58 20.42
C VAL A 184 7.86 13.50 21.72
N ALA A 185 6.53 13.54 21.64
CA ALA A 185 5.69 13.47 22.83
C ALA A 185 5.62 12.04 23.40
N PRO A 186 5.55 11.88 24.73
CA PRO A 186 5.11 10.62 25.32
C PRO A 186 3.64 10.36 24.96
N GLN A 187 3.19 9.10 25.03
CA GLN A 187 1.78 8.72 24.85
C GLN A 187 1.16 9.26 23.56
N ARG A 188 1.88 9.13 22.44
CA ARG A 188 1.47 9.76 21.18
C ARG A 188 0.80 8.81 20.22
N ILE A 189 -0.08 9.35 19.37
CA ILE A 189 -0.67 8.67 18.23
C ILE A 189 -0.39 9.49 16.97
N ASN A 190 0.32 8.92 16.01
CA ASN A 190 0.51 9.53 14.69
C ASN A 190 -0.43 8.85 13.69
N ILE A 191 -1.10 9.63 12.85
CA ILE A 191 -2.02 9.11 11.84
C ILE A 191 -1.54 9.56 10.46
N PHE A 192 -1.24 8.59 9.60
CA PHE A 192 -0.82 8.81 8.22
C PHE A 192 -1.86 8.23 7.27
N TYR A 193 -2.35 9.04 6.35
CA TYR A 193 -3.51 8.71 5.50
C TYR A 193 -3.40 9.30 4.08
N GLN A 194 -2.23 9.83 3.73
CA GLN A 194 -1.98 10.49 2.44
C GLN A 194 -2.00 9.49 1.29
N ALA A 195 -2.38 9.95 0.10
CA ALA A 195 -2.20 9.21 -1.13
C ALA A 195 -0.71 8.93 -1.39
N GLY A 196 -0.45 7.84 -2.11
CA GLY A 196 0.84 7.54 -2.66
C GLY A 196 1.21 8.53 -3.77
N VAL A 197 2.51 8.77 -3.92
CA VAL A 197 3.05 9.64 -4.97
C VAL A 197 3.27 8.85 -6.26
N VAL A 198 3.20 9.54 -7.40
CA VAL A 198 3.55 8.98 -8.72
C VAL A 198 5.05 8.63 -8.76
N GLY A 199 5.39 7.56 -9.47
CA GLY A 199 6.79 7.18 -9.71
C GLY A 199 7.54 8.18 -10.60
N ALA A 200 8.88 8.14 -10.55
CA ALA A 200 9.71 8.99 -11.40
C ALA A 200 9.62 8.56 -12.87
N ASN A 201 9.54 9.54 -13.79
CA ASN A 201 9.48 9.28 -15.23
C ASN A 201 10.70 8.48 -15.72
N GLY A 202 10.45 7.50 -16.60
CA GLY A 202 11.50 6.89 -17.40
C GLY A 202 11.94 7.77 -18.56
N ARG A 203 13.06 7.40 -19.19
CA ARG A 203 13.69 8.14 -20.28
C ARG A 203 14.39 7.19 -21.24
N ASP A 204 14.35 7.42 -22.57
CA ASP A 204 15.16 6.59 -23.47
C ASP A 204 16.65 6.83 -23.28
N GLY A 205 17.42 5.79 -23.59
CA GLY A 205 18.84 5.90 -23.76
C GLY A 205 19.22 6.72 -24.98
N THR A 206 20.41 7.30 -24.92
CA THR A 206 20.99 8.08 -26.01
C THR A 206 21.26 7.18 -27.22
N SER A 207 20.73 7.54 -28.39
CA SER A 207 20.94 6.80 -29.63
C SER A 207 22.05 7.41 -30.51
N TYR A 208 22.92 6.58 -31.09
CA TYR A 208 24.04 7.00 -31.94
C TYR A 208 23.92 6.57 -33.41
N TYR A 209 22.76 6.02 -33.81
CA TYR A 209 22.56 5.47 -35.15
C TYR A 209 22.74 6.50 -36.30
N LYS A 210 22.55 7.80 -36.04
CA LYS A 210 22.63 8.87 -37.06
C LYS A 210 23.90 9.73 -36.98
N ASP A 211 24.38 10.09 -35.79
CA ASP A 211 25.60 10.87 -35.60
C ASP A 211 26.26 10.60 -34.23
N ASP A 212 27.50 11.07 -34.06
CA ASP A 212 28.30 10.87 -32.85
C ASP A 212 27.92 11.82 -31.70
N ARG A 213 26.94 12.70 -31.94
CA ARG A 213 26.46 13.68 -30.96
C ARG A 213 25.50 13.07 -29.95
N GLY A 214 24.86 11.96 -30.31
CA GLY A 214 23.83 11.33 -29.49
C GLY A 214 22.56 12.16 -29.46
N ARG A 215 21.40 11.52 -29.49
CA ARG A 215 20.11 12.20 -29.28
C ARG A 215 19.51 11.75 -27.95
N PRO A 216 19.22 12.68 -27.02
CA PRO A 216 18.50 12.35 -25.79
C PRO A 216 17.16 11.70 -26.13
N GLY A 217 16.79 10.71 -25.31
CA GLY A 217 15.52 10.03 -25.38
C GLY A 217 14.31 10.89 -25.04
N LEU A 218 13.12 10.42 -25.42
CA LEU A 218 11.86 10.93 -24.92
C LEU A 218 11.71 10.61 -23.42
N SER A 219 10.98 11.47 -22.71
CA SER A 219 10.56 11.21 -21.34
C SER A 219 9.10 10.76 -21.35
N TYR A 220 8.79 9.74 -20.54
CA TYR A 220 7.43 9.21 -20.45
C TYR A 220 6.71 9.78 -19.23
N SER A 221 5.49 10.27 -19.44
CA SER A 221 4.63 10.78 -18.36
C SER A 221 3.73 9.67 -17.81
N PRO A 222 3.33 9.77 -16.53
CA PRO A 222 2.33 8.88 -15.95
C PRO A 222 0.99 8.99 -16.68
N ARG A 223 0.15 7.95 -16.52
CA ARG A 223 -1.29 8.09 -16.78
C ARG A 223 -1.90 9.02 -15.74
N SER A 224 -2.91 9.79 -16.12
CA SER A 224 -3.66 10.60 -15.14
C SER A 224 -4.47 9.68 -14.23
N LYS A 225 -4.30 9.81 -12.91
CA LYS A 225 -5.18 9.25 -11.88
C LYS A 225 -5.39 10.33 -10.84
N ASP A 226 -6.63 10.52 -10.40
CA ASP A 226 -6.93 11.40 -9.28
C ASP A 226 -6.33 10.81 -8.01
N HIS A 227 -5.56 11.61 -7.28
CA HIS A 227 -4.98 11.23 -6.00
C HIS A 227 -5.88 11.72 -4.88
N ILE A 228 -6.43 10.78 -4.12
CA ILE A 228 -7.34 11.09 -3.01
C ILE A 228 -6.67 10.74 -1.70
N ASP A 229 -6.42 11.77 -0.88
CA ASP A 229 -6.05 11.57 0.52
C ASP A 229 -7.24 11.00 1.31
N GLY A 230 -6.94 10.19 2.32
CA GLY A 230 -7.95 9.71 3.26
C GLY A 230 -8.55 10.83 4.12
N LYS A 231 -9.62 10.51 4.84
CA LYS A 231 -10.22 11.36 5.87
C LYS A 231 -9.91 10.79 7.25
N VAL A 232 -9.80 11.67 8.25
CA VAL A 232 -9.56 11.29 9.64
C VAL A 232 -10.71 11.78 10.51
N GLN A 233 -11.35 10.85 11.22
CA GLN A 233 -12.33 11.13 12.26
C GLN A 233 -11.81 10.56 13.58
N ILE A 234 -11.75 11.39 14.62
CA ILE A 234 -11.26 11.02 15.94
C ILE A 234 -12.35 11.39 16.94
N GLU A 235 -12.77 10.41 17.73
CA GLU A 235 -13.77 10.59 18.77
C GLU A 235 -13.28 9.96 20.07
N ARG A 236 -13.30 10.76 21.14
CA ARG A 236 -13.10 10.25 22.49
C ARG A 236 -14.45 9.74 22.99
N VAL A 237 -14.50 8.48 23.34
CA VAL A 237 -15.65 7.90 24.02
C VAL A 237 -15.29 7.89 25.49
N ASP A 238 -15.98 8.68 26.30
CA ASP A 238 -15.80 8.55 27.74
C ASP A 238 -16.20 7.13 28.12
N ALA A 239 -15.40 6.50 28.99
CA ALA A 239 -15.77 5.24 29.63
C ALA A 239 -16.93 5.52 30.58
N SER A 240 -18.08 5.92 30.04
CA SER A 240 -19.32 5.96 30.78
C SER A 240 -19.59 4.53 31.23
N VAL A 241 -20.06 4.43 32.47
CA VAL A 241 -20.26 3.25 33.29
C VAL A 241 -21.33 2.33 32.67
N ASN A 242 -21.11 1.83 31.46
CA ASN A 242 -21.91 0.78 30.85
C ASN A 242 -21.30 -0.57 31.26
N SER A 243 -21.49 -0.89 32.55
CA SER A 243 -21.35 -2.22 33.10
C SER A 243 -22.50 -3.14 32.66
N GLY A 244 -22.82 -3.13 31.36
CA GLY A 244 -23.73 -4.12 30.79
C GLY A 244 -22.97 -5.45 30.66
N PRO A 245 -23.55 -6.59 31.08
CA PRO A 245 -22.90 -7.88 30.93
C PRO A 245 -22.70 -8.19 29.45
N PHE A 246 -21.45 -8.50 29.08
CA PHE A 246 -21.10 -9.13 27.80
C PHE A 246 -21.50 -10.61 27.79
#